data_AF-A0A962NLF2-F1
#
_entry.id   AF-A0A962NLF2-F1
#
_cell.length_a   1.000
_cell.length_b   1.000
_cell.length_c   1.000
_cell.angle_alpha   90.00
_cell.angle_beta   90.00
_cell.angle_gamma   90.00
#
_symmetry.space_group_name_H-M   'P 1'
#
loop_
_entity.id
_entity.type
_entity.pdbx_description
1 polymer ?
#
loop_
_entity_poly.entity_id
_entity_poly.type
_entity_poly.pdbx_seq_one_letter_code
_entity_poly.pdbx_strand_id
1 'polypeptide(L)'
;MDSKTRKLAELKGRMLEAFQQQEWQKLAELDEICRSAIEDIIAADPQTNFHELRGLLSKYHQLISDCEKQRQSYAEQVSVLRRQRTQQRAYSAQLQMSLVS
;
A
#
# COMPACT_ATOMS: atom_id res chain seq x y z
N MET A 1 -18.34 -22.61 -8.17
CA MET A 1 -17.14 -21.78 -7.90
C MET A 1 -15.95 -22.51 -8.48
N ASP A 2 -15.32 -21.91 -9.49
CA ASP A 2 -14.15 -22.49 -10.14
C ASP A 2 -12.95 -22.56 -9.18
N SER A 3 -12.10 -23.57 -9.34
CA SER A 3 -10.95 -23.82 -8.45
C SER A 3 -10.00 -22.61 -8.40
N LYS A 4 -9.87 -21.90 -9.54
CA LYS A 4 -9.03 -20.71 -9.67
C LYS A 4 -9.63 -19.50 -8.93
N THR A 5 -10.94 -19.30 -9.01
CA THR A 5 -11.66 -18.21 -8.32
C THR A 5 -11.56 -18.36 -6.80
N ARG A 6 -11.56 -19.61 -6.29
CA ARG A 6 -11.37 -19.91 -4.86
C ARG A 6 -9.97 -19.53 -4.38
N LYS A 7 -8.93 -19.87 -5.14
CA LYS A 7 -7.54 -19.50 -4.83
C LYS A 7 -7.36 -17.98 -4.78
N LEU A 8 -8.00 -17.25 -5.69
CA LEU A 8 -7.96 -15.79 -5.71
C LEU A 8 -8.62 -15.17 -4.47
N ALA A 9 -9.74 -15.73 -4.03
CA ALA A 9 -10.43 -15.29 -2.82
C ALA A 9 -9.61 -15.55 -1.54
N GLU A 10 -8.92 -16.68 -1.49
CA GLU A 10 -8.01 -17.03 -0.38
C GLU A 10 -6.77 -16.12 -0.35
N LEU A 11 -6.18 -15.86 -1.52
CA LEU A 11 -5.06 -14.93 -1.65
C LEU A 11 -5.44 -13.53 -1.19
N LYS A 12 -6.65 -13.07 -1.54
CA LYS A 12 -7.21 -11.81 -1.06
C LYS A 12 -7.30 -11.76 0.47
N GLY A 13 -7.76 -12.83 1.11
CA GLY A 13 -7.80 -12.93 2.57
C GLY A 13 -6.42 -12.73 3.20
N ARG A 14 -5.42 -13.39 2.63
CA ARG A 14 -4.01 -13.28 3.08
C ARG A 14 -3.41 -11.89 2.85
N MET A 15 -3.76 -11.22 1.75
CA MET A 15 -3.32 -9.83 1.48
C MET A 15 -3.94 -8.85 2.48
N LEU A 16 -5.22 -9.01 2.79
CA LEU A 16 -5.88 -8.18 3.80
C LEU A 16 -5.27 -8.37 5.18
N GLU A 17 -4.96 -9.61 5.55
CA GLU A 17 -4.28 -9.91 6.81
C GLU A 17 -2.88 -9.29 6.87
N ALA A 18 -2.07 -9.43 5.82
CA ALA A 18 -0.75 -8.81 5.72
C ALA A 18 -0.82 -7.28 5.80
N PHE A 19 -1.84 -6.66 5.17
CA PHE A 19 -2.08 -5.23 5.25
C PHE A 19 -2.44 -4.78 6.68
N GLN A 20 -3.35 -5.49 7.36
CA GLN A 20 -3.73 -5.19 8.74
C GLN A 20 -2.56 -5.32 9.72
N GLN A 21 -1.67 -6.29 9.48
CA GLN A 21 -0.47 -6.50 10.30
C GLN A 21 0.73 -5.64 9.89
N GLN A 22 0.57 -4.75 8.89
CA GLN A 22 1.65 -3.89 8.37
C GLN A 22 2.87 -4.69 7.86
N GLU A 23 2.65 -5.93 7.40
CA GLU A 23 3.69 -6.80 6.86
C GLU A 23 3.96 -6.46 5.39
N TRP A 24 4.55 -5.28 5.13
CA TRP A 24 4.71 -4.72 3.79
C TRP A 24 5.45 -5.63 2.80
N GLN A 25 6.47 -6.35 3.27
CA GLN A 25 7.24 -7.27 2.44
C GLN A 25 6.40 -8.47 1.99
N LYS A 26 5.65 -9.06 2.92
CA LYS A 26 4.72 -10.15 2.65
C LYS A 26 3.58 -9.70 1.74
N LEU A 27 3.11 -8.46 1.90
CA LEU A 27 2.10 -7.89 1.01
C LEU A 27 2.61 -7.76 -0.44
N ALA A 28 3.87 -7.36 -0.63
CA ALA A 28 4.51 -7.29 -1.94
C ALA A 28 4.69 -8.67 -2.59
N GLU A 29 5.09 -9.68 -1.82
CA GLU A 29 5.17 -11.06 -2.29
C GLU A 29 3.80 -11.61 -2.71
N LEU A 30 2.76 -11.33 -1.91
CA LEU A 30 1.39 -11.74 -2.22
C LEU A 30 0.81 -11.01 -3.44
N ASP A 31 1.21 -9.76 -3.70
CA ASP A 31 0.86 -9.03 -4.92
C ASP A 31 1.43 -9.71 -6.17
N GLU A 32 2.71 -10.10 -6.16
CA GLU A 32 3.34 -10.77 -7.30
C GLU A 32 2.62 -12.09 -7.63
N ILE A 33 2.29 -12.86 -6.60
CA ILE A 33 1.51 -14.11 -6.73
C ILE A 33 0.12 -13.82 -7.30
N CYS A 34 -0.50 -12.70 -6.91
CA CYS A 34 -1.83 -12.31 -7.39
C CYS A 34 -1.80 -11.98 -8.88
N ARG A 35 -0.81 -11.20 -9.33
CA ARG A 35 -0.62 -10.85 -10.75
C ARG A 35 -0.43 -12.11 -11.61
N SER A 36 0.46 -13.00 -11.20
CA SER A 36 0.68 -14.27 -11.91
C SER A 36 -0.58 -15.15 -11.96
N ALA A 37 -1.33 -15.26 -10.86
CA ALA A 37 -2.57 -16.03 -10.84
C ALA A 37 -3.65 -15.43 -11.75
N ILE A 38 -3.72 -14.11 -11.89
CA ILE A 38 -4.64 -13.43 -12.81
C ILE A 38 -4.24 -13.70 -14.27
N GLU A 39 -2.95 -13.61 -14.59
CA GLU A 39 -2.42 -13.93 -15.93
C GLU A 39 -2.74 -15.38 -16.33
N ASP A 40 -2.58 -16.35 -15.42
CA ASP A 40 -2.90 -17.76 -15.64
C ASP A 40 -4.41 -18.04 -15.81
N ILE A 41 -5.28 -17.20 -15.26
CA ILE A 41 -6.73 -17.31 -15.46
C ILE A 41 -7.10 -16.74 -16.83
N ILE A 42 -6.54 -15.57 -17.17
CA ILE A 42 -6.77 -14.90 -18.46
C ILE A 42 -6.28 -15.78 -19.62
N ALA A 43 -5.11 -16.40 -19.48
CA ALA A 43 -4.53 -17.27 -20.50
C ALA A 43 -5.34 -18.57 -20.72
N ALA A 44 -6.04 -19.06 -19.69
CA ALA A 44 -6.77 -20.31 -19.76
C ALA A 44 -8.16 -20.19 -20.42
N ASP A 45 -8.88 -19.09 -20.19
CA ASP A 45 -10.14 -18.81 -20.89
C ASP A 45 -10.48 -17.30 -20.80
N PRO A 46 -10.25 -16.52 -21.88
CA PRO A 46 -10.43 -15.07 -21.88
C PRO A 46 -11.89 -14.61 -21.70
N GLN A 47 -12.88 -15.42 -22.03
CA GLN A 47 -14.28 -14.97 -22.08
C GLN A 47 -15.11 -15.40 -20.86
N THR A 48 -14.88 -16.60 -20.32
CA THR A 48 -15.75 -17.14 -19.25
C THR A 48 -15.51 -16.48 -17.89
N ASN A 49 -14.32 -15.92 -17.65
CA ASN A 49 -13.95 -15.34 -16.35
C ASN A 49 -13.75 -13.81 -16.38
N PHE A 50 -13.98 -13.16 -17.52
CA PHE A 50 -13.60 -11.75 -17.73
C PHE A 50 -14.32 -10.79 -16.78
N HIS A 51 -15.62 -11.00 -16.53
CA HIS A 51 -16.40 -10.10 -15.69
C HIS A 51 -16.03 -10.23 -14.21
N GLU A 52 -15.82 -11.45 -13.71
CA GLU A 52 -15.37 -11.71 -12.34
C GLU A 52 -13.93 -11.22 -12.11
N LEU A 53 -13.02 -11.49 -13.05
CA LEU A 53 -11.65 -10.99 -13.01
C LEU A 53 -11.60 -9.46 -13.02
N ARG A 54 -12.37 -8.81 -13.91
CA ARG A 54 -12.41 -7.34 -13.99
C ARG A 54 -12.95 -6.72 -12.70
N GLY A 55 -13.96 -7.33 -12.09
CA GLY A 55 -14.47 -6.90 -10.78
C GLY A 55 -13.43 -7.03 -9.67
N LEU A 56 -12.55 -8.03 -9.75
CA LEU A 56 -11.50 -8.28 -8.77
C LEU A 56 -10.30 -7.35 -8.99
N LEU A 57 -9.92 -7.11 -10.24
CA LEU A 57 -8.87 -6.16 -10.65
C LEU A 57 -9.24 -4.72 -10.27
N SER A 58 -10.51 -4.34 -10.42
CA SER A 58 -10.98 -3.01 -10.01
C SER A 58 -10.83 -2.80 -8.49
N LYS A 59 -11.18 -3.82 -7.69
CA LYS A 59 -10.96 -3.79 -6.24
C LYS A 59 -9.48 -3.76 -5.89
N TYR A 60 -8.63 -4.39 -6.70
CA TYR A 60 -7.19 -4.40 -6.53
C TYR A 60 -6.57 -3.00 -6.73
N HIS A 61 -6.93 -2.33 -7.82
CA HIS A 61 -6.51 -0.96 -8.07
C HIS A 61 -6.99 0.00 -6.97
N GLN A 62 -8.18 -0.21 -6.44
CA GLN A 62 -8.68 0.61 -5.33
C GLN A 62 -7.83 0.42 -4.06
N LEU A 63 -7.48 -0.83 -3.72
CA LEU A 63 -6.62 -1.14 -2.57
C LEU A 63 -5.23 -0.50 -2.71
N ILE A 64 -4.63 -0.58 -3.90
CA ILE A 64 -3.34 0.06 -4.19
C ILE A 64 -3.45 1.57 -4.03
N SER A 65 -4.47 2.20 -4.62
CA SER A 65 -4.68 3.65 -4.52
C SER A 65 -4.80 4.10 -3.07
N ASP A 66 -5.49 3.32 -2.23
CA ASP A 66 -5.65 3.64 -0.81
C ASP A 66 -4.33 3.45 -0.03
N CYS A 67 -3.53 2.43 -0.36
CA CYS A 67 -2.17 2.27 0.18
C CYS A 67 -1.26 3.44 -0.20
N GLU A 68 -1.34 3.92 -1.44
CA GLU A 68 -0.54 5.06 -1.92
C GLU A 68 -0.90 6.36 -1.21
N LYS A 69 -2.19 6.61 -0.99
CA LYS A 69 -2.68 7.77 -0.21
C LYS A 69 -2.17 7.72 1.23
N GLN A 70 -2.21 6.54 1.86
CA GLN A 70 -1.64 6.38 3.21
C GLN A 70 -0.15 6.69 3.23
N ARG A 71 0.61 6.17 2.26
CA ARG A 71 2.05 6.47 2.14
C ARG A 71 2.33 7.96 1.98
N GLN A 72 1.55 8.67 1.16
CA GLN A 72 1.65 10.12 1.01
C GLN A 72 1.34 10.87 2.31
N SER A 73 0.27 10.47 3.01
CA SER A 73 -0.06 11.06 4.32
C SER A 73 1.06 10.88 5.34
N TYR A 74 1.67 9.69 5.41
CA TYR A 74 2.84 9.46 6.26
C TYR A 74 4.04 10.32 5.86
N ALA A 75 4.33 10.44 4.55
CA ALA A 75 5.42 11.27 4.06
C ALA A 75 5.22 12.76 4.41
N GLU A 76 4.00 13.26 4.28
CA GLU A 76 3.63 14.62 4.69
C GLU A 76 3.83 14.83 6.19
N GLN A 77 3.34 13.91 7.03
CA GLN A 77 3.51 13.97 8.48
C GLN A 77 4.99 14.02 8.89
N VAL A 78 5.82 13.16 8.27
CA VAL A 78 7.27 13.16 8.50
C VAL A 78 7.90 14.49 8.07
N SER A 79 7.45 15.08 6.96
CA SER A 79 7.96 16.37 6.49
C SER A 79 7.64 17.51 7.47
N VAL A 80 6.42 17.50 8.05
CA VAL A 80 5.99 18.49 9.06
C VAL A 80 6.83 18.35 10.32
N LEU A 81 7.01 17.14 10.83
CA LEU A 81 7.85 16.88 12.01
C LEU A 81 9.30 17.35 11.80
N ARG A 82 9.86 17.10 10.62
CA ARG A 82 11.21 17.61 10.28
C ARG A 82 11.26 19.12 10.28
N ARG A 83 10.28 19.81 9.69
CA ARG A 83 10.21 21.28 9.68
C ARG A 83 10.09 21.86 11.09
N GLN A 84 9.20 21.31 11.92
CA GLN A 84 9.03 21.74 13.31
C GLN A 84 10.33 21.59 14.11
N ARG A 85 11.03 20.48 13.95
CA ARG A 85 12.32 20.23 14.62
C ARG A 85 13.40 21.22 14.18
N THR A 86 13.45 21.56 12.89
CA THR A 86 14.39 22.57 12.37
C THR A 86 14.07 23.96 12.92
N GLN A 87 12.80 24.35 12.98
CA GLN A 87 12.38 25.64 13.55
C GLN A 87 12.69 25.75 15.05
N GLN A 88 12.43 24.70 15.83
CA GLN A 88 12.81 24.65 17.25
C GLN A 88 14.33 24.82 17.45
N ARG A 89 15.14 24.16 16.61
CA ARG A 89 16.61 24.32 16.66
C ARG A 89 17.04 25.75 16.33
N ALA A 90 16.51 26.34 15.27
CA ALA A 90 16.82 27.72 14.89
C ALA A 90 16.45 28.72 16.00
N TYR A 91 15.27 28.56 16.61
CA TYR A 91 14.84 29.38 17.74
C TYR A 91 15.75 29.22 18.96
N SER A 92 16.12 27.99 19.33
CA SER A 92 17.05 27.75 20.44
C SER A 92 18.43 28.37 20.20
N ALA A 93 18.93 28.35 18.96
CA ALA A 93 20.20 28.97 18.59
C ALA A 93 20.13 30.51 18.66
N GLN A 94 19.01 31.11 18.23
CA GLN A 94 18.77 32.55 18.37
C GLN A 94 18.74 32.99 19.84
N LEU A 95 18.02 32.25 20.69
CA LEU A 95 17.97 32.53 22.14
C LEU A 95 19.36 32.46 22.79
N GLN A 96 20.19 31.47 22.42
CA GLN A 96 21.55 31.37 22.93
C GLN A 96 22.44 32.55 22.51
N MET A 97 22.31 33.04 21.26
CA MET A 97 23.07 34.22 20.82
C MET A 97 22.65 35.51 21.53
N SER A 98 21.36 35.67 21.85
CA SER A 98 20.85 36.83 22.59
C SER A 98 21.23 36.87 24.07
N LEU A 99 21.64 35.75 24.66
CA LEU A 99 22.07 35.67 26.07
C LEU A 99 23.58 35.90 26.24
N VAL A 100 24.34 35.89 25.14
CA VAL A 100 25.80 36.04 25.12
C VAL A 100 26.23 37.43 24.61
N SER A 101 25.27 38.27 24.20
CA SER A 101 25.46 39.67 23.77
C SER A 101 25.05 40.63 24.88
#